data_AF-A0A352T2F9-F1
#
_entry.id   AF-A0A352T2F9-F1
#
_cell.length_a   1.000
_cell.length_b   1.000
_cell.length_c   1.000
_cell.angle_alpha   90.00
_cell.angle_beta   90.00
_cell.angle_gamma   90.00
#
_symmetry.space_group_name_H-M   'P 1'
#
loop_
_entity.id
_entity.type
_entity.pdbx_description
1 polymer ?
#
loop_
_entity_poly.entity_id
_entity_poly.type
_entity_poly.pdbx_seq_one_letter_code
_entity_poly.pdbx_strand_id
1 'polypeptide(L)'
;MEKTKKASDEKVSFFESKKGIIFTGAVVGIIAIILVALGNPKNMGFCIACFERDIAGALGLHRAEVVQYIRPEIIGLILGAFIAAYAGKEFQSKGGSSPITRFFLGIAVMIGAL
;
A
#
# COMPACT_ATOMS: atom_id res chain seq x y z
N MET A 1 -10.03 36.88 -30.60
CA MET A 1 -8.57 37.07 -30.61
C MET A 1 -8.04 36.74 -29.22
N GLU A 2 -6.91 36.02 -29.19
CA GLU A 2 -6.06 35.78 -28.01
C GLU A 2 -6.44 34.67 -27.01
N LYS A 3 -6.25 33.41 -27.41
CA LYS A 3 -5.45 32.39 -26.69
C LYS A 3 -5.52 31.03 -27.40
N THR A 4 -4.99 31.05 -28.62
CA THR A 4 -4.38 29.87 -29.25
C THR A 4 -3.09 29.49 -28.49
N LYS A 5 -2.82 28.18 -28.40
CA LYS A 5 -1.49 27.55 -28.21
C LYS A 5 -0.91 27.44 -26.78
N LYS A 6 -1.20 26.30 -26.15
CA LYS A 6 -0.27 25.41 -25.41
C LYS A 6 -1.06 24.11 -25.20
N ALA A 7 -1.08 23.12 -26.11
CA ALA A 7 0.07 22.36 -26.59
C ALA A 7 1.08 22.09 -25.46
N SER A 8 0.59 21.48 -24.38
CA SER A 8 1.45 20.70 -23.49
C SER A 8 1.64 19.34 -24.15
N ASP A 9 2.73 19.24 -24.89
CA ASP A 9 3.44 18.01 -25.19
C ASP A 9 3.74 17.30 -23.84
N GLU A 10 2.77 16.54 -23.33
CA GLU A 10 2.95 15.74 -22.13
C GLU A 10 3.46 14.38 -22.59
N LYS A 11 4.78 14.23 -22.56
CA LYS A 11 5.43 12.92 -22.68
C LYS A 11 4.77 12.01 -21.66
N VAL A 12 4.03 11.00 -22.12
CA VAL A 12 3.48 9.96 -21.24
C VAL A 12 4.65 9.39 -20.44
N SER A 13 4.65 9.62 -19.13
CA SER A 13 5.73 9.17 -18.24
C SER A 13 5.92 7.67 -18.40
N PHE A 14 7.17 7.20 -18.33
CA PHE A 14 7.51 5.79 -18.51
C PHE A 14 6.66 4.86 -17.62
N PHE A 15 6.22 5.34 -16.46
CA PHE A 15 5.34 4.65 -15.52
C PHE A 15 3.87 4.53 -15.95
N GLU A 16 3.34 5.46 -16.76
CA GLU A 16 1.99 5.34 -17.37
C GLU A 16 1.97 4.39 -18.58
N SER A 17 3.13 4.08 -19.15
CA SER A 17 3.23 3.17 -20.28
C SER A 17 2.89 1.74 -19.86
N LYS A 18 2.29 0.95 -20.77
CA LYS A 18 2.09 -0.50 -20.58
C LYS A 18 3.36 -1.21 -20.12
N LYS A 19 4.53 -0.78 -20.64
CA LYS A 19 5.83 -1.33 -20.24
C LYS A 19 6.19 -0.99 -18.79
N GLY A 20 5.86 0.23 -18.34
CA GLY A 20 6.05 0.67 -16.96
C GLY A 20 5.20 -0.12 -15.97
N ILE A 21 3.90 -0.30 -16.27
CA ILE A 21 2.97 -1.08 -15.43
C ILE A 21 3.41 -2.54 -15.30
N ILE A 22 3.84 -3.16 -16.41
CA ILE A 22 4.34 -4.54 -16.39
C ILE A 22 5.63 -4.64 -15.57
N PHE A 23 6.53 -3.67 -15.71
CA PHE A 23 7.78 -3.64 -14.96
C PHE A 23 7.54 -3.48 -13.45
N THR A 24 6.69 -2.55 -13.04
CA THR A 24 6.36 -2.36 -11.61
C THR A 24 5.66 -3.59 -11.02
N GLY A 25 4.73 -4.20 -11.76
CA GLY A 25 4.10 -5.47 -11.36
C GLY A 25 5.11 -6.61 -11.18
N ALA A 26 6.07 -6.73 -12.09
CA ALA A 26 7.14 -7.72 -11.98
C ALA A 26 8.04 -7.48 -10.76
N VAL A 27 8.42 -6.22 -10.49
CA VAL A 27 9.21 -5.85 -9.31
C VAL A 27 8.47 -6.21 -8.02
N VAL A 28 7.19 -5.85 -7.90
CA VAL A 28 6.38 -6.17 -6.70
C VAL A 28 6.21 -7.69 -6.55
N GLY A 29 6.00 -8.43 -7.65
CA GLY A 29 5.92 -9.89 -7.62
C GLY A 29 7.20 -10.56 -7.15
N ILE A 30 8.37 -10.07 -7.60
CA ILE A 30 9.68 -10.57 -7.15
C ILE A 30 9.86 -10.29 -5.65
N ILE A 31 9.53 -9.09 -5.18
CA ILE A 31 9.59 -8.73 -3.76
C ILE A 31 8.70 -9.66 -2.93
N ALA A 32 7.49 -9.99 -3.41
CA ALA A 32 6.59 -10.90 -2.72
C ALA A 32 7.21 -12.30 -2.53
N ILE A 33 7.90 -12.84 -3.55
CA ILE A 33 8.58 -14.14 -3.46
C ILE A 33 9.76 -14.08 -2.48
N ILE A 34 10.54 -13.00 -2.53
CA ILE A 34 11.68 -12.80 -1.63
C ILE A 34 11.22 -12.74 -0.17
N LEU A 35 10.09 -12.07 0.11
CA LEU A 35 9.54 -12.00 1.47
C LEU A 35 9.10 -13.36 2.01
N VAL A 36 8.58 -14.26 1.16
CA VAL A 36 8.31 -15.66 1.55
C VAL A 36 9.60 -16.39 1.91
N ALA A 37 10.66 -16.20 1.13
CA ALA A 37 11.96 -16.83 1.41
C ALA A 37 12.62 -16.29 2.70
N LEU A 38 12.38 -15.03 3.05
CA LEU A 38 12.94 -14.37 4.24
C LEU A 38 12.14 -14.60 5.53
N GLY A 39 11.08 -15.42 5.50
CA GLY A 39 10.39 -15.87 6.71
C GLY A 39 8.88 -15.64 6.75
N ASN A 40 8.27 -15.12 5.68
CA ASN A 40 6.81 -15.09 5.62
C ASN A 40 6.26 -16.52 5.43
N PRO A 41 5.07 -16.83 5.97
CA PRO A 41 4.43 -18.11 5.72
C PRO A 41 4.34 -18.39 4.22
N LYS A 42 4.48 -19.65 3.80
CA LYS A 42 4.46 -20.02 2.37
C LYS A 42 3.17 -19.59 1.64
N ASN A 43 2.10 -19.39 2.40
CA ASN A 43 0.80 -18.93 1.90
C ASN A 43 0.64 -17.40 1.94
N MET A 44 1.66 -16.66 2.39
CA MET A 44 1.65 -15.22 2.61
C MET A 44 2.89 -14.59 1.95
N GLY A 45 2.74 -14.10 0.72
CA GLY A 45 3.75 -13.23 0.12
C GLY A 45 3.62 -11.81 0.65
N PHE A 46 3.06 -10.95 -0.20
CA PHE A 46 2.70 -9.57 0.17
C PHE A 46 1.20 -9.47 0.49
N CYS A 47 0.79 -9.98 1.66
CA CYS A 47 -0.62 -10.05 2.06
C CYS A 47 -0.97 -8.94 3.07
N ILE A 48 -1.54 -7.83 2.58
CA ILE A 48 -1.89 -6.68 3.43
C ILE A 48 -2.94 -7.06 4.50
N ALA A 49 -3.96 -7.85 4.13
CA ALA A 49 -4.99 -8.30 5.08
C ALA A 49 -4.40 -9.16 6.22
N CYS A 50 -3.50 -10.09 5.88
CA CYS A 50 -2.81 -10.92 6.86
C CYS A 50 -1.94 -10.07 7.80
N PHE A 51 -1.26 -9.06 7.25
CA PHE A 51 -0.40 -8.18 8.03
C PHE A 51 -1.20 -7.29 8.98
N GLU A 52 -2.37 -6.79 8.55
CA GLU A 52 -3.25 -6.00 9.39
C GLU A 52 -3.85 -6.85 10.54
N ARG A 53 -4.19 -8.12 10.28
CA ARG A 53 -4.53 -9.09 11.32
C ARG A 53 -3.39 -9.27 12.33
N ASP A 54 -2.16 -9.46 11.86
CA ASP A 54 -1.02 -9.71 12.75
C ASP A 54 -0.72 -8.46 13.61
N ILE A 55 -0.87 -7.26 13.05
CA ILE A 55 -0.79 -5.99 13.80
C ILE A 55 -1.94 -5.87 14.82
N ALA A 56 -3.18 -6.22 14.45
CA ALA A 56 -4.31 -6.25 15.38
C ALA A 56 -4.06 -7.23 16.55
N GLY A 57 -3.39 -8.35 16.27
CA GLY A 57 -2.93 -9.29 17.28
C GLY A 57 -1.88 -8.70 18.21
N ALA A 58 -0.90 -7.99 17.66
CA ALA A 58 0.14 -7.30 18.43
C ALA A 58 -0.43 -6.16 19.32
N LEU A 59 -1.51 -5.50 18.86
CA LEU A 59 -2.26 -4.51 19.64
C LEU A 59 -3.19 -5.14 20.70
N GLY A 60 -3.28 -6.47 20.74
CA GLY A 60 -4.10 -7.21 21.71
C GLY A 60 -5.59 -7.26 21.39
N LEU A 61 -5.98 -6.94 20.15
CA LEU A 61 -7.38 -6.95 19.70
C LEU A 61 -7.90 -8.38 19.46
N HIS A 62 -6.99 -9.34 19.22
CA HIS A 62 -7.26 -10.78 19.28
C HIS A 62 -6.13 -11.53 19.99
N ARG A 63 -6.41 -12.76 20.43
CA ARG A 63 -5.52 -13.61 21.23
C ARG A 63 -5.13 -14.89 20.49
N ALA A 64 -4.59 -14.75 19.29
CA ALA A 64 -3.97 -15.86 18.58
C ALA A 64 -2.44 -15.77 18.71
N GLU A 65 -1.84 -16.58 19.59
CA GLU A 65 -0.42 -16.48 20.00
C GLU A 65 0.58 -16.50 18.84
N VAL A 66 0.24 -17.17 17.73
CA VAL A 66 1.12 -17.30 16.54
C VAL A 66 1.19 -16.01 15.71
N VAL A 67 0.23 -15.07 15.88
CA VAL A 67 0.04 -13.90 15.01
C VAL A 67 0.00 -12.58 15.80
N GLN A 68 0.80 -12.45 16.86
CA GLN A 68 0.93 -11.23 17.66
C GLN A 68 2.29 -10.54 17.47
N TYR A 69 2.60 -10.13 16.25
CA TYR A 69 3.84 -9.41 15.95
C TYR A 69 3.59 -8.31 14.93
N ILE A 70 4.31 -7.20 15.09
CA ILE A 70 4.21 -6.05 14.19
C ILE A 70 5.13 -6.31 13.00
N ARG A 71 4.55 -6.36 11.80
CA ARG A 71 5.31 -6.49 10.56
C ARG A 71 5.90 -5.17 10.09
N PRO A 72 7.24 -5.06 9.92
CA PRO A 72 7.87 -3.85 9.43
C PRO A 72 7.48 -3.50 7.99
N GLU A 73 6.93 -4.43 7.20
CA GLU A 73 6.54 -4.23 5.80
C GLU A 73 5.46 -3.15 5.64
N ILE A 74 4.45 -3.13 6.51
CA ILE A 74 3.40 -2.12 6.49
C ILE A 74 3.97 -0.74 6.83
N ILE A 75 4.87 -0.67 7.81
CA ILE A 75 5.55 0.59 8.17
C ILE A 75 6.42 1.07 7.00
N GLY A 76 7.16 0.17 6.36
CA GLY A 76 7.97 0.45 5.18
C GLY A 76 7.15 0.95 4.00
N LEU A 77 5.97 0.37 3.76
CA LEU A 77 5.02 0.86 2.75
C LEU A 77 4.53 2.28 3.02
N ILE A 78 4.12 2.54 4.26
CA ILE A 78 3.60 3.86 4.65
C ILE A 78 4.70 4.92 4.50
N LEU A 79 5.91 4.64 4.98
CA LEU A 79 7.06 5.55 4.86
C LEU A 79 7.50 5.72 3.40
N GLY A 80 7.52 4.65 2.61
CA GLY A 80 7.86 4.71 1.19
C GLY A 80 6.85 5.56 0.40
N ALA A 81 5.56 5.38 0.64
CA ALA A 81 4.51 6.19 0.03
C ALA A 81 4.61 7.66 0.46
N PHE A 82 4.93 7.91 1.73
CA PHE A 82 5.16 9.27 2.23
C PHE A 82 6.35 9.95 1.54
N ILE A 83 7.50 9.27 1.45
CA ILE A 83 8.70 9.80 0.77
C ILE A 83 8.41 10.06 -0.70
N ALA A 84 7.71 9.15 -1.38
CA ALA A 84 7.33 9.32 -2.78
C ALA A 84 6.42 10.55 -2.98
N ALA A 85 5.39 10.71 -2.15
CA ALA A 85 4.49 11.85 -2.20
C ALA A 85 5.19 13.18 -1.87
N TYR A 86 6.13 13.16 -0.92
CA TYR A 86 6.92 14.33 -0.56
C TYR A 86 7.88 14.73 -1.69
N ALA A 87 8.60 13.78 -2.28
CA ALA A 87 9.49 14.01 -3.41
C ALA A 87 8.72 14.48 -4.67
N GLY A 88 7.52 13.92 -4.89
CA GLY A 88 6.61 14.35 -5.95
C GLY A 88 5.98 15.73 -5.72
N LYS A 89 6.16 16.34 -4.53
CA LYS A 89 5.49 17.57 -4.10
C LYS A 89 3.95 17.50 -4.18
N GLU A 90 3.40 16.29 -4.17
CA GLU A 90 1.95 16.03 -4.19
C GLU A 90 1.40 15.74 -2.79
N PHE A 91 2.26 15.82 -1.76
CA PHE A 91 1.85 15.61 -0.39
C PHE A 91 0.82 16.68 0.04
N GLN A 92 -0.41 16.24 0.25
CA GLN A 92 -1.50 17.06 0.77
C GLN A 92 -2.11 16.39 2.00
N SER A 93 -2.06 17.09 3.14
CA SER A 93 -2.68 16.62 4.37
C SER A 93 -4.20 16.75 4.28
N LYS A 94 -4.87 15.68 3.86
CA LYS A 94 -6.33 15.62 3.77
C LYS A 94 -6.89 15.07 5.08
N GLY A 95 -7.62 15.89 5.82
CA GLY A 95 -8.48 15.43 6.92
C GLY A 95 -9.74 14.78 6.35
N GLY A 96 -10.00 13.52 6.68
CA GLY A 96 -11.18 12.81 6.19
C GLY A 96 -12.48 13.40 6.75
N SER A 97 -13.48 13.62 5.90
CA SER A 97 -14.81 14.15 6.26
C SER A 97 -15.66 13.24 7.16
N SER A 98 -15.19 12.03 7.47
CA SER A 98 -15.92 11.04 8.28
C SER A 98 -14.99 9.91 8.77
N PRO A 99 -14.16 10.14 9.81
CA PRO A 99 -13.21 9.14 10.29
C PRO A 99 -13.90 7.89 10.86
N ILE A 100 -15.07 8.06 11.49
CA ILE A 100 -15.84 6.97 12.11
C ILE A 100 -16.32 5.96 11.06
N THR A 101 -16.91 6.39 9.95
CA THR A 101 -17.36 5.47 8.89
C THR A 101 -16.20 4.76 8.22
N ARG A 102 -15.06 5.43 8.02
CA ARG A 102 -13.85 4.78 7.47
C ARG A 102 -13.31 3.69 8.40
N PHE A 103 -13.35 3.94 9.71
CA PHE A 103 -12.95 2.96 10.71
C PHE A 103 -13.82 1.70 10.66
N PHE A 104 -15.14 1.86 10.68
CA PHE A 104 -16.07 0.72 10.57
C PHE A 104 -15.96 0.01 9.21
N LEU A 105 -15.72 0.75 8.12
CA LEU A 105 -15.48 0.15 6.82
C LEU A 105 -14.21 -0.72 6.82
N GLY A 106 -13.14 -0.27 7.47
CA GLY A 106 -11.92 -1.07 7.66
C GLY A 106 -12.19 -2.37 8.43
N ILE A 107 -12.95 -2.30 9.52
CA ILE A 107 -13.39 -3.48 10.28
C ILE A 107 -14.18 -4.44 9.38
N ALA A 108 -15.16 -3.94 8.62
CA ALA A 108 -15.98 -4.77 7.73
C ALA A 108 -15.14 -5.45 6.65
N VAL A 109 -14.16 -4.74 6.06
CA VAL A 109 -13.23 -5.32 5.07
C VAL A 109 -12.38 -6.41 5.70
N MET A 110 -11.86 -6.20 6.92
CA MET A 110 -11.05 -7.21 7.61
C MET A 110 -11.85 -8.47 7.97
N ILE A 111 -13.12 -8.33 8.36
CA ILE A 111 -14.00 -9.48 8.60
C ILE A 111 -14.28 -10.26 7.30
N GLY A 112 -14.38 -9.56 6.15
CA GLY A 112 -14.65 -10.20 4.86
C GLY A 112 -13.43 -10.75 4.13
N ALA A 113 -12.22 -10.28 4.45
CA ALA A 113 -10.98 -10.67 3.79
C ALA A 113 -10.26 -11.86 4.44
N LEU A 114 -10.69 -12.28 5.64
CA LEU A 114 -10.09 -13.31 6.46
C LEU A 114 -11.01 -14.52 6.62
#